data_AF-A0A2N5DTK2-F1
#
_entry.id   AF-A0A2N5DTK2-F1
#
_cell.length_a   1.000
_cell.length_b   1.000
_cell.length_c   1.000
_cell.angle_alpha   90.00
_cell.angle_beta   90.00
_cell.angle_gamma   90.00
#
_symmetry.space_group_name_H-M   'P 1'
#
loop_
_entity.id
_entity.type
_entity.pdbx_description
1 polymer ?
#
loop_
_entity_poly.entity_id
_entity_poly.type
_entity_poly.pdbx_seq_one_letter_code
_entity_poly.pdbx_strand_id
1 'polypeptide(L)'
;MGIIKKETNVTPTFSEKPTPEEVKAARINAGLTQVQAAARFGYSLRNWQAKEDAGSNGRSLSIGEYELLLLMGNSHPTLVATHRVVTKLTNK
;
A
#
# COMPACT_ATOMS: atom_id res chain seq x y z
N MET A 1 32.26 19.82 18.64
CA MET A 1 31.08 20.52 18.07
C MET A 1 30.22 19.48 17.36
N GLY A 2 29.39 18.74 18.10
CA GLY A 2 28.59 17.64 17.55
C GLY A 2 27.27 18.18 17.00
N ILE A 3 27.06 18.07 15.68
CA ILE A 3 25.78 18.41 15.06
C ILE A 3 24.82 17.26 15.37
N ILE A 4 23.92 17.49 16.33
CA ILE A 4 22.79 16.62 16.61
C ILE A 4 21.87 16.71 15.38
N LYS A 5 21.79 15.63 14.59
CA LYS A 5 20.76 15.49 13.56
C LYS A 5 19.43 15.53 14.27
N LYS A 6 18.62 16.56 14.02
CA LYS A 6 17.24 16.60 14.49
C LYS A 6 16.52 15.41 13.85
N GLU A 7 16.19 14.40 14.66
CA GLU A 7 15.19 13.40 14.31
C GLU A 7 13.86 14.11 14.21
N THR A 8 13.57 14.64 13.02
CA THR A 8 12.24 15.10 12.68
C THR A 8 11.35 13.86 12.65
N ASN A 9 10.49 13.71 13.65
CA ASN A 9 9.35 12.80 13.62
C ASN A 9 8.36 13.35 12.57
N VAL A 10 8.75 13.29 11.30
CA VAL A 10 7.85 13.46 10.17
C VAL A 10 7.15 12.14 10.01
N THR A 11 5.87 12.08 10.37
CA THR A 11 4.99 11.02 9.91
C THR A 11 5.14 10.95 8.39
N PRO A 12 5.64 9.84 7.80
CA PRO A 12 5.77 9.74 6.36
C PRO A 12 4.37 9.82 5.75
N THR A 13 4.04 10.99 5.22
CA THR A 13 2.86 11.19 4.37
C THR A 13 3.24 10.75 2.98
N PHE A 14 2.52 9.76 2.42
CA PHE A 14 2.67 9.37 1.01
C PHE A 14 2.11 10.49 0.13
N SER A 15 2.91 11.53 -0.11
CA SER A 15 2.53 12.69 -0.93
C SER A 15 2.71 12.42 -2.43
N GLU A 16 3.41 11.35 -2.79
CA GLU A 16 3.82 11.05 -4.16
C GLU A 16 3.18 9.75 -4.64
N LYS A 17 2.90 9.68 -5.95
CA LYS A 17 2.40 8.45 -6.56
C LYS A 17 3.51 7.40 -6.55
N PRO A 18 3.20 6.13 -6.23
CA PRO A 18 4.22 5.09 -6.20
C PRO A 18 4.76 4.82 -7.60
N THR A 19 6.02 4.46 -7.65
CA THR A 19 6.65 3.91 -8.85
C THR A 19 6.15 2.48 -9.12
N PRO A 20 6.20 2.00 -10.36
CA PRO A 20 5.81 0.63 -10.70
C PRO A 20 6.59 -0.44 -9.92
N GLU A 21 7.86 -0.17 -9.61
CA GLU A 21 8.71 -1.05 -8.81
C GLU A 21 8.23 -1.15 -7.35
N GLU A 22 7.86 -0.03 -6.75
CA GLU A 22 7.30 0.01 -5.39
C GLU A 22 5.96 -0.72 -5.30
N VAL A 23 5.11 -0.58 -6.32
CA VAL A 23 3.83 -1.32 -6.40
C VAL A 23 4.09 -2.82 -6.44
N LYS A 24 5.04 -3.26 -7.28
CA LYS A 24 5.42 -4.68 -7.40
C LYS A 24 5.99 -5.23 -6.09
N ALA A 25 6.89 -4.48 -5.45
CA ALA A 25 7.48 -4.88 -4.17
C ALA A 25 6.42 -4.97 -3.07
N ALA A 26 5.53 -3.98 -2.96
CA ALA A 26 4.43 -3.98 -1.99
C ALA A 26 3.48 -5.15 -2.21
N ARG A 27 3.17 -5.52 -3.47
CA ARG A 27 2.34 -6.70 -3.77
C ARG A 27 3.00 -7.99 -3.29
N ILE A 28 4.30 -8.15 -3.56
CA ILE A 28 5.04 -9.35 -3.14
C ILE A 28 5.07 -9.44 -1.61
N ASN A 29 5.30 -8.33 -0.91
CA ASN A 29 5.27 -8.28 0.55
C ASN A 29 3.88 -8.59 1.13
N ALA A 30 2.82 -8.19 0.42
CA ALA A 30 1.45 -8.57 0.75
C ALA A 30 1.12 -10.06 0.48
N GLY A 31 2.05 -10.83 -0.09
CA GLY A 31 1.85 -12.24 -0.42
C GLY A 31 0.83 -12.46 -1.54
N LEU A 32 0.55 -11.43 -2.35
CA LEU A 32 -0.47 -11.48 -3.40
C LEU A 32 0.15 -11.83 -4.76
N THR A 33 -0.52 -12.70 -5.51
CA THR A 33 -0.29 -12.85 -6.96
C THR A 33 -0.86 -11.64 -7.71
N GLN A 34 -0.42 -11.41 -8.95
CA GLN A 34 -0.96 -10.32 -9.79
C GLN A 34 -2.47 -10.45 -10.01
N VAL A 35 -2.99 -11.69 -10.14
CA VAL A 35 -4.43 -11.94 -10.30
C VAL A 35 -5.21 -11.60 -9.02
N GLN A 36 -4.70 -12.01 -7.86
CA GLN A 36 -5.33 -11.69 -6.57
C GLN A 36 -5.30 -10.19 -6.28
N ALA A 37 -4.20 -9.51 -6.60
CA ALA A 37 -4.10 -8.07 -6.45
C ALA A 37 -5.09 -7.36 -7.40
N ALA A 38 -5.12 -7.73 -8.69
CA ALA A 38 -6.09 -7.20 -9.63
C ALA A 38 -7.54 -7.35 -9.12
N ALA A 39 -7.91 -8.55 -8.65
CA ALA A 39 -9.23 -8.80 -8.07
C ALA A 39 -9.50 -7.96 -6.81
N ARG A 40 -8.51 -7.81 -5.93
CA ARG A 40 -8.64 -7.06 -4.66
C ARG A 40 -8.92 -5.57 -4.87
N PHE A 41 -8.38 -5.00 -5.94
CA PHE A 41 -8.51 -3.59 -6.31
C PHE A 41 -9.53 -3.34 -7.44
N GLY A 42 -10.21 -4.38 -7.93
CA GLY A 42 -11.24 -4.23 -8.97
C GLY A 42 -10.70 -3.96 -10.37
N TYR A 43 -9.46 -4.37 -10.67
CA TYR A 43 -8.84 -4.25 -11.98
C TYR A 43 -8.84 -5.57 -12.76
N SER A 44 -8.71 -5.50 -14.07
CA SER A 44 -8.30 -6.64 -14.89
C SER A 44 -6.82 -6.94 -14.67
N LEU A 45 -6.40 -8.21 -14.89
CA LEU A 45 -4.99 -8.61 -14.79
C LEU A 45 -4.07 -7.73 -15.64
N ARG A 46 -4.47 -7.43 -16.88
CA ARG A 46 -3.68 -6.59 -17.80
C ARG A 46 -3.53 -5.16 -17.28
N ASN A 47 -4.58 -4.58 -16.69
CA ASN A 47 -4.51 -3.25 -16.10
C ASN A 47 -3.60 -3.22 -14.86
N TRP A 48 -3.59 -4.31 -14.09
CA TRP A 48 -2.66 -4.47 -12.96
C TRP A 48 -1.21 -4.60 -13.44
N GLN A 49 -0.95 -5.40 -14.46
CA GLN A 49 0.39 -5.53 -15.04
C GLN A 49 0.91 -4.19 -15.57
N ALA A 50 0.06 -3.40 -16.22
CA ALA A 50 0.43 -2.05 -16.68
C ALA A 50 0.76 -1.06 -15.54
N LYS A 51 0.34 -1.36 -14.30
CA LYS A 51 0.70 -0.59 -13.08
C LYS A 51 2.07 -1.00 -12.53
N GLU A 52 2.49 -2.26 -12.75
CA GLU A 52 3.80 -2.78 -12.36
C GLU A 52 4.87 -2.61 -13.46
N ASP A 53 4.46 -2.30 -14.69
CA ASP A 53 5.37 -2.00 -15.78
C ASP A 53 5.90 -0.56 -15.72
N ALA A 54 7.20 -0.41 -15.90
CA ALA A 54 7.91 0.88 -15.98
C ALA A 54 7.64 1.68 -17.29
N GLY A 55 6.58 1.32 -18.03
CA GLY A 55 6.25 1.95 -19.30
C GLY A 55 5.75 3.38 -19.14
N SER A 56 6.13 4.26 -20.07
CA SER A 56 5.79 5.70 -20.13
C SER A 56 4.27 6.02 -20.05
N ASN A 57 3.40 5.03 -20.30
CA ASN A 57 1.94 5.17 -20.26
C ASN A 57 1.26 4.41 -19.11
N GLY A 58 2.05 3.86 -18.16
CA GLY A 58 1.54 3.12 -17.01
C GLY A 58 0.75 4.04 -16.07
N ARG A 59 -0.55 3.81 -15.93
CA ARG A 59 -1.36 4.53 -14.95
C ARG A 59 -1.01 4.03 -13.55
N SER A 60 -0.18 4.77 -12.81
CA SER A 60 0.18 4.43 -11.43
C SER A 60 -1.06 4.25 -10.52
N LEU A 61 -0.91 3.52 -9.41
CA LEU A 61 -1.94 3.45 -8.37
C LEU A 61 -2.19 4.85 -7.79
N SER A 62 -3.42 5.09 -7.35
CA SER A 62 -3.65 6.21 -6.45
C SER A 62 -2.91 5.97 -5.13
N ILE A 63 -2.59 7.06 -4.44
CA ILE A 63 -1.88 7.02 -3.15
C ILE A 63 -2.64 6.12 -2.15
N GLY A 64 -3.96 6.28 -2.02
CA GLY A 64 -4.76 5.49 -1.09
C GLY A 64 -4.80 3.99 -1.43
N GLU A 65 -4.78 3.62 -2.71
CA GLU A 65 -4.67 2.20 -3.10
C GLU A 65 -3.31 1.62 -2.73
N TYR A 66 -2.25 2.41 -2.86
CA TYR A 66 -0.90 1.99 -2.46
C TYR A 66 -0.76 1.85 -0.95
N GLU A 67 -1.29 2.79 -0.17
CA GLU A 67 -1.33 2.69 1.29
C GLU A 67 -2.09 1.43 1.74
N LEU A 68 -3.21 1.11 1.08
CA LEU A 68 -3.94 -0.13 1.33
C LEU A 68 -3.09 -1.37 1.00
N LEU A 69 -2.33 -1.35 -0.10
CA LEU A 69 -1.43 -2.46 -0.46
C LEU A 69 -0.34 -2.68 0.61
N LEU A 70 0.26 -1.59 1.11
CA LEU A 70 1.23 -1.64 2.19
C LEU A 70 0.64 -2.16 3.51
N LEU A 71 -0.59 -1.76 3.82
CA LEU A 71 -1.33 -2.26 4.99
C LEU A 71 -1.57 -3.77 4.90
N MET A 72 -1.89 -4.29 3.72
CA MET A 72 -2.06 -5.74 3.52
C MET A 72 -0.76 -6.51 3.70
N GLY A 73 0.39 -5.93 3.35
CA GLY A 73 1.72 -6.52 3.58
C GLY A 73 2.36 -6.15 4.92
N ASN A 74 1.61 -5.57 5.87
CA ASN A 74 2.11 -5.09 7.16
C ASN A 74 3.40 -4.25 7.05
N SER A 75 3.54 -3.53 5.94
CA SER A 75 4.73 -2.74 5.57
C SER A 75 4.47 -1.24 5.61
N HIS A 76 3.28 -0.83 6.05
CA HIS A 76 2.93 0.58 6.16
C HIS A 76 3.68 1.21 7.35
N PRO A 77 4.37 2.34 7.16
CA PRO A 77 5.29 2.90 8.17
C PRO A 77 4.60 3.38 9.45
N THR A 78 3.32 3.77 9.36
CA THR A 78 2.61 4.46 10.46
C THR A 78 1.30 3.82 10.87
N LEU A 79 0.78 2.87 10.08
CA LEU A 79 -0.56 2.30 10.26
C LEU A 79 -0.46 0.78 10.21
N VAL A 80 -1.36 0.11 10.91
CA VAL A 80 -1.46 -1.35 10.92
C VAL A 80 -2.91 -1.73 10.67
N ALA A 81 -3.14 -2.69 9.77
CA ALA A 81 -4.46 -3.24 9.55
C ALA A 81 -4.84 -4.16 10.72
N THR A 82 -5.98 -3.89 11.35
CA THR A 82 -6.51 -4.72 12.43
C THR A 82 -7.87 -5.30 12.07
N HIS A 83 -8.12 -6.54 12.49
CA HIS A 83 -9.43 -7.15 12.33
C HIS A 83 -10.38 -6.62 13.40
N ARG A 84 -11.42 -5.89 12.97
CA ARG A 84 -12.46 -5.41 13.89
C ARG A 84 -13.39 -6.55 14.29
N VAL A 85 -13.35 -6.95 15.56
CA VAL A 85 -14.34 -7.86 16.15
C VAL A 85 -15.58 -7.05 16.51
N VAL A 86 -16.70 -7.28 15.82
CA VAL A 86 -17.99 -6.66 16.16
C VAL A 86 -18.67 -7.52 17.21
N THR A 87 -18.48 -7.21 18.48
CA THR A 87 -19.26 -7.83 19.56
C THR A 87 -20.66 -7.21 19.53
N LYS A 88 -21.70 -8.03 19.34
CA LYS A 88 -23.09 -7.57 19.46
C LYS A 88 -23.29 -7.04 20.88
N LEU A 89 -23.63 -5.75 21.01
CA LEU A 89 -24.10 -5.19 22.28
C LEU A 89 -25.44 -5.84 22.61
N THR A 90 -25.44 -6.92 23.39
CA THR A 90 -26.67 -7.47 23.96
C THR A 90 -27.05 -6.61 25.17
N ASN A 91 -28.02 -5.70 24.98
CA ASN A 91 -28.72 -5.09 26.10
C ASN A 91 -29.50 -6.19 26.84
N LYS A 92 -29.23 -6.35 28.14
CA LYS A 92 -30.05 -7.11 29.07
C LYS A 92 -31.06 -6.18 29.73
#